data_AF-A0A382J1S3-F1
#
_entry.id   AF-A0A382J1S3-F1
#
_cell.length_a   1.000
_cell.length_b   1.000
_cell.length_c   1.000
_cell.angle_alpha   90.00
_cell.angle_beta   90.00
_cell.angle_gamma   90.00
#
_symmetry.space_group_name_H-M   'P 1'
#
loop_
_entity.id
_entity.type
_entity.pdbx_description
1 polymer ?
#
loop_
_entity_poly.entity_id
_entity_poly.type
_entity_poly.pdbx_seq_one_letter_code
_entity_poly.pdbx_strand_id
1 'polypeptide(L)' 'MVPVIVGYARSPFTRAGKGALCKSRPDDIAATVVNSLLANLSLDPTLIEDLIVGTAFPEGEQGF' A
#
# COMPACT_ATOMS: atom_id res chain seq x y z
N MET A 1 24.87 7.68 -7.15
CA MET A 1 23.52 8.26 -7.20
C MET A 1 22.93 8.14 -5.80
N VAL A 2 22.31 9.20 -5.27
CA VAL A 2 21.72 9.18 -3.92
C VAL A 2 20.23 8.91 -4.07
N PRO A 3 19.68 7.87 -3.39
CA PRO A 3 18.24 7.62 -3.42
C PRO A 3 17.48 8.78 -2.75
N VAL A 4 16.31 9.12 -3.30
CA VAL A 4 15.44 10.20 -2.82
C VAL A 4 14.02 9.70 -2.61
N ILE A 5 13.27 10.33 -1.70
CA ILE A 5 11.84 10.07 -1.49
C ILE A 5 11.06 11.05 -2.36
N VAL A 6 10.31 10.54 -3.34
CA VAL A 6 9.57 11.36 -4.32
C VAL A 6 8.10 11.56 -3.99
N GLY A 7 7.57 10.82 -3.02
CA GLY A 7 6.17 10.92 -2.62
C GLY A 7 5.85 10.06 -1.40
N TYR A 8 4.64 10.28 -0.86
CA TYR A 8 4.13 9.55 0.30
C TYR A 8 2.60 9.47 0.26
N ALA A 9 2.06 8.31 0.60
CA ALA A 9 0.63 8.11 0.85
C ALA A 9 0.43 7.06 1.93
N ARG A 10 -0.75 7.06 2.55
CA ARG A 10 -1.18 6.01 3.48
C ARG A 10 -2.70 5.84 3.43
N SER A 11 -3.17 4.68 3.86
CA SER A 11 -4.59 4.47 4.11
C SER A 11 -5.07 5.24 5.34
N PRO A 12 -6.40 5.46 5.47
CA PRO A 12 -7.03 5.74 6.75
C PRO A 12 -6.79 4.59 7.75
N PHE A 13 -7.01 4.85 9.04
CA PHE A 13 -6.85 3.85 10.09
C PHE A 13 -8.17 3.60 10.82
N THR A 14 -8.54 2.34 10.99
CA THR A 14 -9.67 1.91 11.83
C THR A 14 -9.21 0.83 12.82
N ARG A 15 -9.96 0.65 13.91
CA ARG A 15 -9.65 -0.40 14.89
C ARG A 15 -9.85 -1.78 14.28
N ALA A 16 -9.00 -2.75 14.63
CA ALA A 16 -9.15 -4.14 14.22
C ALA A 16 -10.57 -4.67 14.54
N GLY A 17 -11.16 -5.39 13.59
CA GLY A 17 -12.53 -5.92 13.68
C GLY A 17 -13.65 -4.87 13.65
N LYS A 18 -13.35 -3.58 13.47
CA LYS A 18 -14.35 -2.48 13.52
C LYS A 18 -14.13 -1.44 12.41
N GLY A 19 -15.21 -0.76 12.02
CA GLY A 19 -15.16 0.36 11.09
C GLY A 19 -15.07 -0.05 9.62
N ALA A 20 -14.81 0.92 8.74
CA ALA A 20 -14.96 0.76 7.30
C ALA A 20 -13.96 -0.21 6.65
N LEU A 21 -12.77 -0.40 7.24
CA LEU A 21 -11.74 -1.26 6.66
C LEU A 21 -11.78 -2.71 7.18
N CYS A 22 -12.67 -3.05 8.13
CA CYS A 22 -12.64 -4.39 8.75
C CYS A 22 -13.03 -5.54 7.81
N LYS A 23 -13.64 -5.22 6.66
CA LYS A 23 -14.00 -6.18 5.61
C LYS A 23 -13.14 -6.02 4.35
N SER A 24 -12.21 -5.08 4.36
CA SER A 24 -11.29 -4.89 3.25
C SER A 24 -10.15 -5.88 3.39
N ARG A 25 -9.76 -6.51 2.28
CA ARG A 25 -8.57 -7.34 2.29
C ARG A 25 -7.33 -6.45 2.43
N PRO A 26 -6.29 -6.87 3.14
CA PRO A 26 -5.11 -6.05 3.34
C PRO A 26 -4.36 -5.71 2.04
N ASP A 27 -4.35 -6.61 1.05
CA ASP A 27 -3.80 -6.38 -0.29
C ASP A 27 -4.59 -5.34 -1.09
N ASP A 28 -5.92 -5.32 -0.97
CA ASP A 28 -6.75 -4.25 -1.57
C ASP A 28 -6.41 -2.87 -0.99
N ILE A 29 -6.16 -2.81 0.32
CA ILE A 29 -5.74 -1.56 0.99
C ILE A 29 -4.36 -1.13 0.45
N ALA A 30 -3.41 -2.05 0.33
CA ALA A 30 -2.08 -1.77 -0.22
C ALA A 30 -2.16 -1.28 -1.67
N ALA A 31 -2.92 -1.97 -2.52
CA ALA A 31 -3.14 -1.59 -3.91
C ALA A 31 -3.76 -0.19 -4.03
N THR A 32 -4.75 0.12 -3.19
CA THR A 32 -5.40 1.45 -3.18
C THR A 32 -4.39 2.55 -2.84
N VAL A 33 -3.53 2.34 -1.84
CA VAL A 33 -2.51 3.33 -1.44
C VAL A 33 -1.47 3.51 -2.54
N VAL A 34 -0.95 2.44 -3.12
CA VAL A 34 0.05 2.49 -4.20
C VAL A 34 -0.53 3.21 -5.41
N ASN A 35 -1.72 2.81 -5.88
CA ASN A 35 -2.36 3.44 -7.04
C ASN A 35 -2.67 4.92 -6.80
N SER A 36 -3.09 5.29 -5.58
CA SER A 36 -3.34 6.70 -5.23
C SER A 36 -2.06 7.52 -5.20
N LEU A 37 -0.95 6.95 -4.72
CA LEU A 37 0.35 7.61 -4.76
C LEU A 37 0.81 7.83 -6.20
N LEU A 38 0.74 6.78 -7.04
CA LEU A 38 1.13 6.85 -8.44
C LEU A 38 0.28 7.87 -9.23
N ALA A 39 -1.03 7.94 -8.96
CA ALA A 39 -1.90 8.92 -9.59
C ALA A 39 -1.55 10.39 -9.24
N ASN A 40 -0.94 10.62 -8.08
CA ASN A 40 -0.49 11.95 -7.65
C ASN A 40 0.92 12.29 -8.15
N LEU A 41 1.63 11.34 -8.75
CA LEU A 41 2.97 11.52 -9.28
C LEU A 41 2.91 11.56 -10.80
N SER A 42 3.67 12.45 -11.43
CA SER A 42 3.83 12.48 -12.88
C SER A 42 4.91 11.48 -13.32
N LEU A 43 4.66 10.19 -13.11
CA LEU A 43 5.60 9.09 -13.38
C LEU A 43 4.92 8.04 -14.27
N ASP A 44 5.68 7.42 -15.19
CA ASP A 44 5.22 6.27 -15.96
C ASP A 44 5.31 5.00 -15.11
N PRO A 45 4.20 4.36 -14.71
CA PRO A 45 4.21 3.17 -13.86
C PRO A 45 4.98 1.98 -14.47
N THR A 46 5.18 1.95 -15.79
CA THR A 46 5.93 0.88 -16.46
C THR A 46 7.42 0.89 -16.15
N LEU A 47 7.94 2.00 -15.61
CA LEU A 47 9.33 2.15 -15.18
C LEU A 47 9.60 1.61 -13.77
N ILE A 48 8.58 1.14 -13.05
CA ILE A 48 8.73 0.59 -11.70
C ILE A 48 9.24 -0.85 -11.81
N GLU A 49 10.43 -1.10 -11.27
CA GLU A 49 11.09 -2.41 -11.36
C GLU A 49 10.75 -3.35 -10.20
N ASP A 50 10.42 -2.80 -9.02
CA ASP A 50 10.17 -3.59 -7.82
C ASP A 50 9.16 -2.90 -6.88
N LEU A 51 8.42 -3.70 -6.11
CA LEU A 51 7.50 -3.26 -5.08
C LEU A 51 7.81 -3.99 -3.77
N ILE A 52 8.49 -3.30 -2.86
CA ILE A 52 8.86 -3.84 -1.55
C ILE A 52 7.73 -3.58 -0.55
N VAL A 53 7.02 -4.65 -0.14
CA VAL A 53 5.90 -4.58 0.80
C VAL A 53 6.25 -5.28 2.11
N GLY A 54 6.31 -4.51 3.20
CA GLY A 54 6.51 -5.07 4.54
C GLY A 54 5.21 -5.67 5.09
N THR A 55 5.28 -6.89 5.61
CA THR A 55 4.20 -7.51 6.37
C THR A 55 4.75 -8.29 7.56
N ALA A 56 4.08 -8.19 8.71
CA ALA A 56 4.48 -8.90 9.92
C ALA A 56 4.06 -10.38 9.90
N PHE A 57 2.93 -10.69 9.26
CA PHE A 57 2.37 -12.04 9.15
C PHE A 57 2.15 -12.37 7.67
N PRO A 58 3.20 -12.81 6.94
CA PRO A 58 3.15 -13.13 5.51
C PRO A 58 2.46 -14.48 5.25
N GLU A 59 1.24 -14.62 5.74
CA GLU A 59 0.44 -15.83 5.68
C GLU A 59 -0.87 -15.52 4.96
N GLY A 60 -1.35 -16.40 4.08
CA GLY A 60 -2.70 -16.34 3.50
C GLY A 60 -3.17 -14.92 3.16
N GLU A 61 -4.39 -14.57 3.57
CA GLU A 61 -4.94 -13.21 3.35
C GLU A 61 -4.46 -12.21 4.42
N GLN A 62 -3.15 -12.25 4.70
CA GLN A 62 -2.30 -11.42 5.57
C GLN A 62 -2.31 -11.62 7.11
N GLY A 63 -2.69 -12.81 7.57
CA GLY A 63 -2.32 -13.34 8.89
C GLY A 63 -3.22 -12.98 10.10
N PHE A 64 -3.87 -14.04 10.63
CA PHE A 64 -5.07 -14.16 11.50
C PHE A 64 -6.42 -13.79 10.86
#